data_AF-A0A2P4Y260-F1
#
_entry.id   AF-A0A2P4Y260-F1
#
_cell.length_a   1.000
_cell.length_b   1.000
_cell.length_c   1.000
_cell.angle_alpha   90.00
_cell.angle_beta   90.00
_cell.angle_gamma   90.00
#
_symmetry.space_group_name_H-M   'P 1'
#
loop_
_entity.id
_entity.type
_entity.pdbx_description
1 polymer ?
#
loop_
_entity_poly.entity_id
_entity_poly.type
_entity_poly.pdbx_seq_one_letter_code
_entity_poly.pdbx_strand_id
1 'polypeptide(L)'
;MKHATIFTTIAFALLQTGAESTLSVESTEPLRSNDLNGAFLEKVWTVNGDNGDVLNDLTVQIAGNVFVDYDASLRDVNGVKAKIIMRSSSPDMVKLVDVTVHEAAGSGVRVHFKNTNARVVGEVVTQVIVSDPNVLSSVSATNSDKVVLGDGVVVSNDPSASLELDASGDVDMFVGSSTQDQFTLKAIDIASAGDGHVQVLASSIQADSITVSLSGDSKAAIIATDHITVDSMVSAISGDGKIFVETANLHSQRLSATLSGDGKVSYSSAGSCVDQTIHLSGDAAVYAGSIVCKNSMVATSGDGKAIVQTTDTLTSVGGGSVKYVNSPPHRVVSSSIFRKHSNVKPAKYNKFKTHRPSTPPTRVPTHLTVVVKSAWFGDSPHVSVYSGIGNPIVIDDTGFAVTGYPSNQNHFGLFSVFTVVGIVAVIVVAAFKFRERHTREKYAPLA
;
A
#
# COMPACT_ATOMS: atom_id res chain seq x y z
N MET A 1 -34.59 20.89 62.51
CA MET A 1 -34.90 20.80 61.06
C MET A 1 -33.58 20.95 60.34
N LYS A 2 -32.99 19.84 59.85
CA LYS A 2 -33.10 19.36 58.45
C LYS A 2 -32.54 20.41 57.48
N HIS A 3 -31.44 20.23 56.75
CA HIS A 3 -31.11 19.08 55.90
C HIS A 3 -29.60 18.89 55.73
N ALA A 4 -29.19 17.62 55.70
CA ALA A 4 -27.92 17.14 55.20
C ALA A 4 -27.94 17.08 53.66
N THR A 5 -26.81 17.38 53.02
CA THR A 5 -26.54 16.91 51.66
C THR A 5 -25.09 16.44 51.59
N ILE A 6 -24.96 15.12 51.53
CA ILE A 6 -23.75 14.35 51.28
C ILE A 6 -23.59 14.31 49.76
N PHE A 7 -22.45 14.78 49.23
CA PHE A 7 -22.01 14.41 47.89
C PHE A 7 -20.77 13.52 48.03
N THR A 8 -21.03 12.23 47.96
CA THR A 8 -20.04 11.16 47.82
C THR A 8 -19.48 11.21 46.40
N THR A 9 -18.20 11.57 46.27
CA THR A 9 -17.42 11.35 45.05
C THR A 9 -17.10 9.86 44.95
N ILE A 10 -17.77 9.16 44.03
CA ILE A 10 -17.43 7.80 43.64
C ILE A 10 -16.26 7.91 42.67
N ALA A 11 -15.04 7.59 43.14
CA ALA A 11 -13.91 7.33 42.27
C ALA A 11 -14.07 5.93 41.66
N PHE A 12 -14.52 5.87 40.42
CA PHE A 12 -14.36 4.66 39.60
C PHE A 12 -12.92 4.61 39.12
N ALA A 13 -12.09 3.82 39.81
CA ALA A 13 -10.84 3.33 39.24
C ALA A 13 -11.19 2.34 38.13
N LEU A 14 -11.21 2.82 36.88
CA LEU A 14 -11.11 1.95 35.71
C LEU A 14 -9.68 1.41 35.69
N LEU A 15 -9.50 0.22 36.26
CA LEU A 15 -8.39 -0.67 35.95
C LEU A 15 -8.56 -1.10 34.49
N GLN A 16 -8.07 -0.28 33.57
CA GLN A 16 -7.67 -0.76 32.25
C GLN A 16 -6.35 -1.48 32.45
N THR A 17 -6.42 -2.79 32.64
CA THR A 17 -5.27 -3.67 32.34
C THR A 17 -5.24 -3.85 30.82
N GLY A 18 -4.87 -2.77 30.12
CA GLY A 18 -4.24 -2.95 28.82
C GLY A 18 -2.85 -3.49 29.12
N ALA A 19 -2.52 -4.69 28.65
CA ALA A 19 -1.13 -5.08 28.57
C ALA A 19 -0.47 -4.06 27.62
N GLU A 20 0.31 -3.14 28.17
CA GLU A 20 1.24 -2.34 27.38
C GLU A 20 2.17 -3.35 26.71
N SER A 21 2.16 -3.42 25.38
CA SER A 21 3.23 -4.11 24.67
C SER A 21 4.52 -3.37 24.97
N THR A 22 5.46 -4.03 25.65
CA THR A 22 6.69 -3.39 26.12
C THR A 22 7.85 -3.84 25.25
N LEU A 23 7.72 -3.62 23.94
CA LEU A 23 8.86 -3.81 23.06
C LEU A 23 10.00 -2.88 23.50
N SER A 24 11.20 -3.41 23.52
CA SER A 24 12.42 -2.67 23.82
C SER A 24 13.51 -3.03 22.83
N VAL A 25 14.44 -2.10 22.59
CA VAL A 25 15.54 -2.31 21.63
C VAL A 25 16.86 -2.16 22.36
N GLU A 26 17.70 -3.18 22.23
CA GLU A 26 19.09 -3.15 22.65
C GLU A 26 19.99 -3.24 21.42
N SER A 27 21.14 -2.58 21.44
CA SER A 27 22.08 -2.62 20.31
C SER A 27 23.47 -3.02 20.74
N THR A 28 24.17 -3.76 19.88
CA THR A 28 25.59 -4.06 20.07
C THR A 28 26.46 -2.92 19.57
N GLU A 29 27.69 -2.84 20.08
CA GLU A 29 28.73 -2.06 19.41
C GLU A 29 29.05 -2.68 18.04
N PRO A 30 29.41 -1.87 17.02
CA PRO A 30 29.79 -2.39 15.71
C PRO A 30 31.02 -3.31 15.79
N LEU A 31 30.88 -4.55 15.31
CA LEU A 31 31.97 -5.54 15.27
C LEU A 31 32.38 -5.82 13.82
N ARG A 32 33.60 -6.28 13.58
CA ARG A 32 33.99 -6.72 12.23
C ARG A 32 33.32 -8.05 11.90
N SER A 33 32.68 -8.12 10.74
CA SER A 33 32.07 -9.36 10.24
C SER A 33 33.13 -10.26 9.59
N ASN A 34 33.14 -11.54 9.96
CA ASN A 34 34.08 -12.53 9.43
C ASN A 34 33.58 -13.18 8.12
N ASP A 35 32.30 -13.02 7.77
CA ASP A 35 31.65 -13.74 6.66
C ASP A 35 31.79 -13.04 5.30
N LEU A 36 32.22 -11.78 5.29
CA LEU A 36 32.44 -10.95 4.10
C LEU A 36 33.87 -10.39 4.08
N ASN A 37 34.87 -11.25 3.88
CA ASN A 37 36.29 -10.88 3.68
C ASN A 37 36.82 -9.79 4.65
N GLY A 38 36.38 -9.76 5.91
CA GLY A 38 36.90 -8.90 6.98
C GLY A 38 36.78 -7.38 6.78
N ALA A 39 36.09 -6.89 5.73
CA ALA A 39 36.03 -5.47 5.37
C ALA A 39 34.75 -4.75 5.85
N PHE A 40 33.78 -5.49 6.40
CA PHE A 40 32.49 -4.95 6.82
C PHE A 40 32.36 -4.89 8.35
N LEU A 41 31.75 -3.82 8.82
CA LEU A 41 31.25 -3.69 10.18
C LEU A 41 29.81 -4.18 10.22
N GLU A 42 29.48 -4.90 11.28
CA GLU A 42 28.15 -5.42 11.58
C GLU A 42 27.67 -4.80 12.88
N LYS A 43 26.47 -4.23 12.86
CA LYS A 43 25.76 -3.79 14.05
C LYS A 43 24.43 -4.52 14.13
N VAL A 44 24.12 -5.02 15.32
CA VAL A 44 22.90 -5.76 15.59
C VAL A 44 22.06 -4.98 16.59
N TRP A 45 20.79 -4.80 16.27
CA TRP A 45 19.77 -4.38 17.22
C TRP A 45 18.86 -5.58 17.52
N THR A 46 18.65 -5.86 18.79
CA THR A 46 17.75 -6.92 19.26
C THR A 46 16.49 -6.26 19.80
N VAL A 47 15.36 -6.62 19.23
CA VAL A 47 14.04 -6.21 19.70
C VAL A 47 13.57 -7.27 20.68
N ASN A 48 13.38 -6.89 21.93
CA ASN A 48 12.85 -7.76 22.98
C ASN A 48 11.40 -7.38 23.29
N GLY A 49 10.60 -8.34 23.76
CA GLY A 49 9.24 -8.14 24.22
C GLY A 49 8.82 -9.21 25.22
N ASP A 50 7.75 -8.95 25.94
CA ASP A 50 7.19 -9.88 26.91
C ASP A 50 6.42 -11.03 26.21
N ASN A 51 6.03 -12.03 27.02
CA ASN A 51 5.18 -13.11 26.55
C ASN A 51 3.80 -12.59 26.14
N GLY A 52 3.51 -12.66 24.85
CA GLY A 52 2.26 -12.17 24.26
C GLY A 52 2.45 -10.91 23.41
N ASP A 53 3.59 -10.23 23.49
CA ASP A 53 3.91 -9.12 22.62
C ASP A 53 4.11 -9.60 21.18
N VAL A 54 3.59 -8.84 20.22
CA VAL A 54 3.61 -9.19 18.80
C VAL A 54 4.22 -8.04 18.03
N LEU A 55 5.30 -8.29 17.30
CA LEU A 55 5.87 -7.33 16.36
C LEU A 55 5.11 -7.42 15.04
N ASN A 56 4.11 -6.57 14.84
CA ASN A 56 3.24 -6.63 13.65
C ASN A 56 3.43 -5.47 12.66
N ASP A 57 4.22 -4.45 13.05
CA ASP A 57 4.52 -3.29 12.21
C ASP A 57 6.04 -3.11 12.02
N LEU A 58 6.46 -2.91 10.77
CA LEU A 58 7.83 -2.62 10.41
C LEU A 58 7.91 -1.36 9.55
N THR A 59 8.61 -0.36 10.05
CA THR A 59 8.89 0.88 9.31
C THR A 59 10.37 0.96 8.92
N VAL A 60 10.67 1.04 7.63
CA VAL A 60 12.03 1.11 7.08
C VAL A 60 12.26 2.50 6.49
N GLN A 61 13.15 3.29 7.09
CA GLN A 61 13.48 4.67 6.67
C GLN A 61 14.99 4.83 6.46
N ILE A 62 15.63 3.80 5.91
CA ILE A 62 17.07 3.75 5.65
C ILE A 62 17.33 3.46 4.17
N ALA A 63 18.54 3.78 3.72
CA ALA A 63 18.97 3.55 2.35
C ALA A 63 19.52 2.13 2.12
N GLY A 64 19.43 1.69 0.86
CA GLY A 64 19.95 0.39 0.40
C GLY A 64 18.91 -0.72 0.37
N ASN A 65 19.39 -1.94 0.15
CA ASN A 65 18.54 -3.13 0.13
C ASN A 65 18.28 -3.64 1.55
N VAL A 66 17.01 -3.89 1.86
CA VAL A 66 16.54 -4.46 3.12
C VAL A 66 15.86 -5.79 2.84
N PHE A 67 16.29 -6.82 3.56
CA PHE A 67 15.72 -8.16 3.48
C PHE A 67 15.06 -8.47 4.82
N VAL A 68 13.79 -8.86 4.79
CA VAL A 68 13.05 -9.28 5.96
C VAL A 68 12.85 -10.78 5.86
N ASP A 69 13.29 -11.51 6.88
CA ASP A 69 13.27 -12.97 6.93
C ASP A 69 12.65 -13.45 8.24
N TYR A 70 12.11 -14.66 8.22
CA TYR A 70 11.68 -15.37 9.43
C TYR A 70 12.74 -16.39 9.85
N ASP A 71 13.05 -16.45 11.15
CA ASP A 71 13.92 -17.48 11.73
C ASP A 71 13.35 -18.02 13.05
N ALA A 72 12.91 -19.27 13.01
CA ALA A 72 12.35 -19.97 14.16
C ALA A 72 13.31 -20.09 15.35
N SER A 73 14.64 -20.09 15.10
CA SER A 73 15.64 -20.23 16.16
C SER A 73 15.69 -19.03 17.11
N LEU A 74 15.16 -17.88 16.69
CA LEU A 74 15.05 -16.71 17.58
C LEU A 74 14.03 -16.91 18.69
N ARG A 75 13.04 -17.81 18.51
CA ARG A 75 12.03 -18.11 19.54
C ARG A 75 12.61 -18.86 20.73
N ASP A 76 13.71 -19.59 20.52
CA ASP A 76 14.44 -20.27 21.59
C ASP A 76 15.18 -19.26 22.50
N VAL A 77 15.38 -18.03 22.02
CA VAL A 77 15.96 -16.94 22.79
C VAL A 77 14.82 -16.18 23.48
N ASN A 78 14.66 -16.45 24.76
CA ASN A 78 13.55 -15.94 25.55
C ASN A 78 13.41 -14.41 25.44
N GLY A 79 12.25 -13.94 24.99
CA GLY A 79 11.93 -12.53 24.84
C GLY A 79 12.34 -11.87 23.52
N VAL A 80 13.11 -12.52 22.63
CA VAL A 80 13.52 -11.89 21.35
C VAL A 80 12.39 -11.94 20.33
N LYS A 81 11.97 -10.76 19.84
CA LYS A 81 10.92 -10.59 18.83
C LYS A 81 11.47 -10.39 17.43
N ALA A 82 12.60 -9.70 17.30
CA ALA A 82 13.32 -9.57 16.05
C ALA A 82 14.80 -9.21 16.27
N LYS A 83 15.61 -9.41 15.23
CA LYS A 83 16.97 -8.89 15.13
C LYS A 83 17.13 -8.09 13.84
N ILE A 84 17.63 -6.87 13.96
CA ILE A 84 18.00 -6.02 12.83
C ILE A 84 19.52 -6.06 12.73
N ILE A 85 20.04 -6.46 11.57
CA ILE A 85 21.47 -6.61 11.30
C ILE A 85 21.82 -5.69 10.14
N MET A 86 22.60 -4.65 10.41
CA MET A 86 23.13 -3.78 9.37
C MET A 86 24.60 -4.10 9.16
N ARG A 87 24.98 -4.38 7.91
CA ARG A 87 26.37 -4.56 7.51
C ARG A 87 26.78 -3.41 6.62
N SER A 88 27.90 -2.78 6.96
CA SER A 88 28.44 -1.68 6.16
C SER A 88 29.96 -1.61 6.16
N SER A 89 30.55 -1.20 5.04
CA SER A 89 32.00 -0.94 4.94
C SER A 89 32.43 0.37 5.61
N SER A 90 31.46 1.19 6.05
CA SER A 90 31.68 2.48 6.69
C SER A 90 31.17 2.50 8.14
N PRO A 91 32.02 2.84 9.13
CA PRO A 91 31.60 2.99 10.52
C PRO A 91 30.62 4.14 10.72
N ASP A 92 30.75 5.22 9.96
CA ASP A 92 29.88 6.38 10.08
C ASP A 92 28.47 6.09 9.57
N MET A 93 28.35 5.25 8.53
CA MET A 93 27.06 4.75 8.04
C MET A 93 26.33 3.94 9.12
N VAL A 94 27.04 3.05 9.81
CA VAL A 94 26.46 2.24 10.91
C VAL A 94 26.03 3.11 12.09
N LYS A 95 26.81 4.15 12.42
CA LYS A 95 26.49 5.08 13.52
C LYS A 95 25.30 5.99 13.22
N LEU A 96 25.03 6.24 11.94
CA LEU A 96 23.96 7.11 11.45
C LEU A 96 22.58 6.45 11.55
N VAL A 97 22.50 5.13 11.61
CA VAL A 97 21.25 4.39 11.74
C VAL A 97 20.91 4.17 13.21
N ASP A 98 19.60 4.21 13.49
CA ASP A 98 19.02 3.83 14.77
C ASP A 98 17.78 2.96 14.58
N VAL A 99 17.39 2.28 15.65
CA VAL A 99 16.20 1.44 15.69
C VAL A 99 15.39 1.81 16.92
N THR A 100 14.14 2.22 16.70
CA THR A 100 13.23 2.66 17.76
C THR A 100 11.96 1.83 17.73
N VAL A 101 11.38 1.56 18.89
CA VAL A 101 10.01 1.05 19.01
C VAL A 101 9.03 2.19 18.85
N HIS A 102 7.91 1.94 18.19
CA HIS A 102 6.78 2.86 18.19
C HIS A 102 5.46 2.10 18.32
N GLU A 103 4.51 2.77 18.95
CA GLU A 103 3.17 2.22 19.26
C GLU A 103 2.08 2.87 18.38
N ALA A 104 2.46 3.75 17.45
CA ALA A 104 1.53 4.65 16.74
C ALA A 104 0.53 3.94 15.80
N ALA A 105 0.70 2.64 15.53
CA ALA A 105 -0.18 1.85 14.66
C ALA A 105 -0.31 0.36 15.10
N GLY A 106 0.29 -0.01 16.22
CA GLY A 106 0.58 -1.39 16.63
C GLY A 106 1.92 -1.44 17.36
N SER A 107 2.32 -2.62 17.86
CA SER A 107 3.63 -2.76 18.48
C SER A 107 4.66 -3.01 17.38
N GLY A 108 5.39 -1.95 17.03
CA GLY A 108 6.19 -1.87 15.81
C GLY A 108 7.62 -1.43 16.05
N VAL A 109 8.45 -1.63 15.03
CA VAL A 109 9.83 -1.17 15.04
C VAL A 109 10.10 -0.32 13.81
N ARG A 110 10.76 0.80 14.03
CA ARG A 110 11.25 1.71 13.01
C ARG A 110 12.75 1.65 12.92
N VAL A 111 13.27 1.30 11.75
CA VAL A 111 14.69 1.40 11.38
C VAL A 111 14.87 2.71 10.63
N HIS A 112 15.61 3.67 11.16
CA HIS A 112 15.68 5.01 10.57
C HIS A 112 17.06 5.66 10.70
N PHE A 113 17.30 6.71 9.92
CA PHE A 113 18.45 7.58 10.14
C PHE A 113 18.22 8.49 11.35
N LYS A 114 19.28 8.72 12.13
CA LYS A 114 19.28 9.70 13.22
C LYS A 114 19.06 11.10 12.67
N ASN A 115 18.31 11.92 13.42
CA ASN A 115 18.07 13.31 13.07
C ASN A 115 19.33 14.16 13.29
N THR A 116 20.29 14.07 12.37
CA THR A 116 21.58 14.77 12.44
C THR A 116 22.05 15.21 11.05
N ASN A 117 23.02 16.11 11.00
CA ASN A 117 23.66 16.50 9.75
C ASN A 117 24.82 15.57 9.48
N ALA A 118 24.75 14.78 8.40
CA ALA A 118 25.79 13.85 8.03
C ALA A 118 25.88 13.69 6.51
N ARG A 119 27.08 13.41 6.03
CA ARG A 119 27.32 12.92 4.67
C ARG A 119 28.24 11.71 4.78
N VAL A 120 27.69 10.53 4.52
CA VAL A 120 28.39 9.26 4.70
C VAL A 120 28.44 8.51 3.38
N VAL A 121 29.53 7.78 3.16
CA VAL A 121 29.71 6.93 1.99
C VAL A 121 30.07 5.54 2.50
N GLY A 122 29.47 4.50 1.93
CA GLY A 122 29.73 3.13 2.31
C GLY A 122 28.89 2.14 1.52
N GLU A 123 29.33 0.89 1.50
CA GLU A 123 28.51 -0.22 1.05
C GLU A 123 27.61 -0.65 2.18
N VAL A 124 26.32 -0.91 1.93
CA VAL A 124 25.34 -1.26 2.97
C VAL A 124 24.40 -2.38 2.52
N VAL A 125 24.05 -3.25 3.46
CA VAL A 125 22.91 -4.17 3.38
C VAL A 125 22.29 -4.31 4.76
N THR A 126 20.97 -4.38 4.82
CA THR A 126 20.24 -4.58 6.08
C THR A 126 19.41 -5.85 6.01
N GLN A 127 19.44 -6.62 7.09
CA GLN A 127 18.58 -7.77 7.32
C GLN A 127 17.73 -7.53 8.56
N VAL A 128 16.45 -7.84 8.48
CA VAL A 128 15.51 -7.86 9.60
C VAL A 128 15.04 -9.29 9.74
N ILE A 129 15.30 -9.91 10.88
CA ILE A 129 14.93 -11.29 11.15
C ILE A 129 13.83 -11.28 12.21
N VAL A 130 12.62 -11.67 11.85
CA VAL A 130 11.49 -11.79 12.77
C VAL A 130 11.46 -13.18 13.40
N SER A 131 11.10 -13.24 14.68
CA SER A 131 11.06 -14.49 15.45
C SER A 131 9.77 -15.28 15.27
N ASP A 132 8.64 -14.60 15.09
CA ASP A 132 7.33 -15.22 14.91
C ASP A 132 6.95 -15.21 13.42
N PRO A 133 6.44 -16.32 12.87
CA PRO A 133 6.07 -16.39 11.46
C PRO A 133 4.73 -15.70 11.20
N ASN A 134 4.56 -15.20 9.98
CA ASN A 134 3.34 -14.58 9.45
C ASN A 134 2.78 -13.46 10.35
N VAL A 135 3.67 -12.64 10.89
CA VAL A 135 3.35 -11.70 11.97
C VAL A 135 3.19 -10.27 11.48
N LEU A 136 3.90 -9.87 10.42
CA LEU A 136 3.85 -8.50 9.93
C LEU A 136 2.53 -8.25 9.18
N SER A 137 1.68 -7.42 9.78
CA SER A 137 0.44 -6.91 9.19
C SER A 137 0.63 -5.55 8.52
N SER A 138 1.69 -4.82 8.86
CA SER A 138 2.00 -3.52 8.28
C SER A 138 3.50 -3.41 7.99
N VAL A 139 3.84 -3.03 6.76
CA VAL A 139 5.20 -2.71 6.35
C VAL A 139 5.21 -1.40 5.59
N SER A 140 5.93 -0.41 6.11
CA SER A 140 6.15 0.87 5.43
C SER A 140 7.62 1.08 5.12
N ALA A 141 7.91 1.66 3.96
CA ALA A 141 9.26 1.89 3.49
C ALA A 141 9.41 3.26 2.81
N THR A 142 10.47 3.97 3.17
CA THR A 142 10.92 5.22 2.56
C THR A 142 12.45 5.24 2.48
N ASN A 143 13.01 5.94 1.49
CA ASN A 143 14.45 6.08 1.24
C ASN A 143 15.23 4.79 0.90
N SER A 144 14.61 3.61 1.03
CA SER A 144 15.20 2.34 0.65
C SER A 144 15.26 2.18 -0.87
N ASP A 145 16.25 1.45 -1.37
CA ASP A 145 16.26 1.04 -2.78
C ASP A 145 15.22 -0.07 -2.94
N LYS A 146 15.40 -1.16 -2.19
CA LYS A 146 14.54 -2.35 -2.27
C LYS A 146 14.23 -2.93 -0.91
N VAL A 147 13.00 -3.37 -0.71
CA VAL A 147 12.54 -4.09 0.47
C VAL A 147 11.99 -5.44 0.04
N VAL A 148 12.61 -6.53 0.49
CA VAL A 148 12.20 -7.89 0.17
C VAL A 148 11.64 -8.55 1.40
N LEU A 149 10.34 -8.85 1.39
CA LEU A 149 9.66 -9.61 2.44
C LEU A 149 9.70 -11.08 2.06
N GLY A 150 10.54 -11.84 2.77
CA GLY A 150 10.73 -13.27 2.56
C GLY A 150 9.55 -14.12 3.01
N ASP A 151 9.68 -15.42 2.76
CA ASP A 151 8.66 -16.42 3.07
C ASP A 151 8.33 -16.44 4.57
N GLY A 152 7.03 -16.52 4.90
CA GLY A 152 6.57 -16.64 6.28
C GLY A 152 6.78 -15.40 7.14
N VAL A 153 7.01 -14.22 6.54
CA VAL A 153 7.17 -12.95 7.26
C VAL A 153 5.84 -12.22 7.46
N VAL A 154 5.12 -11.98 6.36
CA VAL A 154 3.86 -11.23 6.36
C VAL A 154 2.68 -12.11 6.75
N VAL A 155 1.66 -11.51 7.34
CA VAL A 155 0.40 -12.20 7.62
C VAL A 155 -0.19 -12.76 6.33
N SER A 156 -0.52 -14.05 6.34
CA SER A 156 -0.92 -14.78 5.13
C SER A 156 -2.18 -15.62 5.31
N ASN A 157 -2.46 -16.14 6.51
CA ASN A 157 -3.60 -17.02 6.75
C ASN A 157 -4.36 -16.65 8.03
N ASP A 158 -4.93 -15.45 8.03
CA ASP A 158 -5.80 -14.95 9.08
C ASP A 158 -6.94 -14.11 8.44
N PRO A 159 -8.15 -14.67 8.29
CA PRO A 159 -9.29 -13.97 7.70
C PRO A 159 -9.74 -12.72 8.46
N SER A 160 -9.22 -12.47 9.66
CA SER A 160 -9.51 -11.27 10.45
C SER A 160 -8.45 -10.17 10.30
N ALA A 161 -7.26 -10.52 9.81
CA ALA A 161 -6.12 -9.62 9.68
C ALA A 161 -6.09 -8.92 8.32
N SER A 162 -5.52 -7.71 8.32
CA SER A 162 -5.21 -6.96 7.11
C SER A 162 -3.70 -6.92 6.88
N LEU A 163 -3.28 -6.92 5.61
CA LEU A 163 -1.90 -6.66 5.21
C LEU A 163 -1.80 -5.27 4.57
N GLU A 164 -1.02 -4.38 5.16
CA GLU A 164 -0.77 -3.01 4.70
C GLU A 164 0.67 -2.87 4.22
N LEU A 165 0.83 -2.38 2.98
CA LEU A 165 2.12 -2.21 2.31
C LEU A 165 2.24 -0.77 1.80
N ASP A 166 3.09 0.02 2.44
CA ASP A 166 3.29 1.43 2.11
C ASP A 166 4.71 1.67 1.57
N ALA A 167 4.81 2.26 0.38
CA ALA A 167 6.08 2.63 -0.23
C ALA A 167 6.10 4.12 -0.61
N SER A 168 7.11 4.86 -0.17
CA SER A 168 7.28 6.28 -0.50
C SER A 168 8.64 6.56 -1.15
N GLY A 169 8.65 7.39 -2.17
CA GLY A 169 9.82 7.69 -3.00
C GLY A 169 10.06 6.61 -4.05
N ASP A 170 11.32 6.21 -4.19
CA ASP A 170 11.78 5.30 -5.25
C ASP A 170 11.93 3.84 -4.76
N VAL A 171 11.10 3.44 -3.79
CA VAL A 171 11.21 2.13 -3.13
C VAL A 171 10.59 1.02 -3.98
N ASP A 172 11.35 -0.04 -4.25
CA ASP A 172 10.80 -1.29 -4.78
C ASP A 172 10.54 -2.31 -3.64
N MET A 173 9.28 -2.67 -3.42
CA MET A 173 8.87 -3.65 -2.41
C MET A 173 8.42 -4.97 -3.06
N PHE A 174 8.97 -6.09 -2.58
CA PHE A 174 8.68 -7.43 -3.06
C PHE A 174 8.08 -8.27 -1.94
N VAL A 175 6.91 -8.86 -2.19
CA VAL A 175 6.18 -9.68 -1.22
C VAL A 175 5.77 -11.00 -1.85
N GLY A 176 6.14 -12.09 -1.18
CA GLY A 176 5.68 -13.43 -1.48
C GLY A 176 6.22 -14.07 -2.77
N SER A 177 5.71 -15.26 -3.04
CA SER A 177 6.10 -16.18 -4.10
C SER A 177 4.88 -16.68 -4.86
N SER A 178 4.93 -16.61 -6.20
CA SER A 178 3.83 -17.01 -7.08
C SER A 178 3.49 -18.51 -7.04
N THR A 179 4.32 -19.32 -6.38
CA THR A 179 4.20 -20.79 -6.39
C THR A 179 3.99 -21.40 -5.00
N GLN A 180 4.24 -20.63 -3.93
CA GLN A 180 4.27 -21.16 -2.57
C GLN A 180 3.23 -20.47 -1.68
N ASP A 181 3.01 -19.17 -1.85
CA ASP A 181 2.23 -18.42 -0.88
C ASP A 181 0.75 -18.42 -1.22
N GLN A 182 -0.07 -18.49 -0.17
CA GLN A 182 -1.52 -18.36 -0.24
C GLN A 182 -1.94 -17.30 0.75
N PHE A 183 -2.70 -16.30 0.28
CA PHE A 183 -3.24 -15.26 1.14
C PHE A 183 -4.71 -15.52 1.40
N THR A 184 -5.09 -15.71 2.66
CA THR A 184 -6.47 -15.71 3.16
C THR A 184 -6.56 -14.66 4.25
N LEU A 185 -7.01 -13.46 3.88
CA LEU A 185 -6.96 -12.26 4.72
C LEU A 185 -8.30 -11.55 4.74
N LYS A 186 -8.47 -10.60 5.66
CA LYS A 186 -9.57 -9.65 5.57
C LYS A 186 -9.34 -8.64 4.46
N ALA A 187 -8.17 -8.00 4.45
CA ALA A 187 -7.83 -7.00 3.45
C ALA A 187 -6.35 -7.04 3.06
N ILE A 188 -6.07 -6.61 1.83
CA ILE A 188 -4.71 -6.28 1.36
C ILE A 188 -4.76 -4.84 0.85
N ASP A 189 -4.03 -3.96 1.51
CA ASP A 189 -3.96 -2.54 1.20
C ASP A 189 -2.53 -2.21 0.76
N ILE A 190 -2.40 -1.67 -0.46
CA ILE A 190 -1.14 -1.26 -1.06
C ILE A 190 -1.21 0.24 -1.33
N ALA A 191 -0.34 1.03 -0.71
CA ALA A 191 -0.14 2.42 -1.08
C ALA A 191 1.29 2.65 -1.59
N SER A 192 1.41 3.40 -2.68
CA SER A 192 2.71 3.82 -3.17
C SER A 192 2.69 5.25 -3.69
N ALA A 193 3.67 6.05 -3.28
CA ALA A 193 3.82 7.44 -3.66
C ALA A 193 5.25 7.69 -4.18
N GLY A 194 5.40 8.37 -5.31
CA GLY A 194 6.70 8.55 -5.98
C GLY A 194 6.82 7.64 -7.19
N ASP A 195 8.02 7.11 -7.45
CA ASP A 195 8.34 6.35 -8.67
C ASP A 195 8.61 4.85 -8.39
N GLY A 196 8.47 4.44 -7.13
CA GLY A 196 8.69 3.07 -6.67
C GLY A 196 7.71 2.01 -7.20
N HIS A 197 7.98 0.76 -6.83
CA HIS A 197 7.22 -0.40 -7.29
C HIS A 197 6.86 -1.37 -6.16
N VAL A 198 5.57 -1.66 -5.96
CA VAL A 198 5.14 -2.73 -5.05
C VAL A 198 4.69 -3.95 -5.85
N GLN A 199 5.24 -5.12 -5.53
CA GLN A 199 4.92 -6.39 -6.18
C GLN A 199 4.50 -7.42 -5.13
N VAL A 200 3.27 -7.94 -5.26
CA VAL A 200 2.74 -9.04 -4.47
C VAL A 200 2.55 -10.25 -5.36
N LEU A 201 3.24 -11.34 -5.02
CA LEU A 201 3.15 -12.63 -5.70
C LEU A 201 2.52 -13.67 -4.79
N ALA A 202 1.62 -14.48 -5.34
CA ALA A 202 0.97 -15.58 -4.64
C ALA A 202 0.59 -16.71 -5.59
N SER A 203 0.29 -17.90 -5.07
CA SER A 203 -0.46 -18.93 -5.80
C SER A 203 -1.95 -18.57 -5.83
N SER A 204 -2.55 -18.18 -4.70
CA SER A 204 -3.94 -17.73 -4.63
C SER A 204 -4.14 -16.63 -3.60
N ILE A 205 -5.14 -15.78 -3.83
CA ILE A 205 -5.54 -14.72 -2.90
C ILE A 205 -7.05 -14.81 -2.64
N GLN A 206 -7.43 -14.86 -1.38
CA GLN A 206 -8.78 -14.74 -0.87
C GLN A 206 -8.83 -13.61 0.16
N ALA A 207 -9.60 -12.56 -0.11
CA ALA A 207 -9.76 -11.46 0.85
C ALA A 207 -11.12 -10.78 0.72
N ASP A 208 -11.62 -10.12 1.78
CA ASP A 208 -12.83 -9.30 1.63
C ASP A 208 -12.54 -8.11 0.70
N SER A 209 -11.37 -7.48 0.85
CA SER A 209 -10.99 -6.35 0.01
C SER A 209 -9.53 -6.32 -0.41
N ILE A 210 -9.28 -5.84 -1.62
CA ILE A 210 -7.95 -5.43 -2.08
C ILE A 210 -8.01 -3.96 -2.50
N THR A 211 -7.19 -3.11 -1.90
CA THR A 211 -7.07 -1.69 -2.24
C THR A 211 -5.67 -1.41 -2.76
N VAL A 212 -5.57 -0.73 -3.89
CA VAL A 212 -4.30 -0.25 -4.44
C VAL A 212 -4.41 1.24 -4.71
N SER A 213 -3.60 2.04 -4.02
CA SER A 213 -3.60 3.51 -4.11
C SER A 213 -2.23 4.02 -4.54
N LEU A 214 -2.15 4.57 -5.75
CA LEU A 214 -0.91 5.07 -6.32
C LEU A 214 -0.94 6.60 -6.45
N SER A 215 0.16 7.25 -6.11
CA SER A 215 0.43 8.64 -6.48
C SER A 215 1.79 8.79 -7.15
N GLY A 216 1.92 9.75 -8.06
CA GLY A 216 3.11 9.90 -8.91
C GLY A 216 3.17 8.86 -10.04
N ASP A 217 4.36 8.35 -10.33
CA ASP A 217 4.62 7.40 -11.43
C ASP A 217 4.81 5.95 -10.95
N SER A 218 4.46 5.71 -9.69
CA SER A 218 4.55 4.43 -8.99
C SER A 218 3.84 3.27 -9.69
N LYS A 219 4.25 2.05 -9.39
CA LYS A 219 3.70 0.84 -10.01
C LYS A 219 3.30 -0.19 -8.96
N ALA A 220 2.14 -0.81 -9.12
CA ALA A 220 1.73 -1.96 -8.32
C ALA A 220 1.43 -3.16 -9.22
N ALA A 221 1.89 -4.33 -8.82
CA ALA A 221 1.57 -5.60 -9.46
C ALA A 221 1.07 -6.61 -8.42
N ILE A 222 -0.14 -7.13 -8.63
CA ILE A 222 -0.72 -8.22 -7.84
C ILE A 222 -0.87 -9.41 -8.78
N ILE A 223 -0.12 -10.47 -8.51
CA ILE A 223 -0.02 -11.62 -9.41
C ILE A 223 -0.27 -12.89 -8.61
N ALA A 224 -1.39 -13.55 -8.89
CA ALA A 224 -1.76 -14.83 -8.27
C ALA A 224 -1.87 -15.91 -9.35
N THR A 225 -1.08 -16.99 -9.30
CA THR A 225 -1.07 -18.00 -10.37
C THR A 225 -2.44 -18.63 -10.64
N ASP A 226 -3.19 -18.98 -9.59
CA ASP A 226 -4.42 -19.77 -9.69
C ASP A 226 -5.68 -18.90 -9.71
N HIS A 227 -5.93 -18.14 -8.64
CA HIS A 227 -7.13 -17.33 -8.53
C HIS A 227 -6.99 -16.18 -7.54
N ILE A 228 -7.81 -15.15 -7.74
CA ILE A 228 -8.08 -14.06 -6.79
C ILE A 228 -9.58 -14.04 -6.55
N THR A 229 -10.01 -14.24 -5.30
CA THR A 229 -11.42 -14.11 -4.89
C THR A 229 -11.54 -13.00 -3.88
N VAL A 230 -12.31 -11.96 -4.23
CA VAL A 230 -12.54 -10.82 -3.34
C VAL A 230 -13.97 -10.33 -3.33
N ASP A 231 -14.43 -9.70 -2.25
CA ASP A 231 -15.70 -8.98 -2.33
C ASP A 231 -15.52 -7.66 -3.06
N SER A 232 -14.47 -6.90 -2.76
CA SER A 232 -14.22 -5.60 -3.38
C SER A 232 -12.75 -5.42 -3.79
N MET A 233 -12.53 -5.03 -5.04
CA MET A 233 -11.21 -4.59 -5.53
C MET A 233 -11.26 -3.12 -5.92
N VAL A 234 -10.42 -2.30 -5.30
CA VAL A 234 -10.35 -0.86 -5.51
C VAL A 234 -8.97 -0.49 -6.03
N SER A 235 -8.94 0.17 -7.19
CA SER A 235 -7.72 0.72 -7.79
C SER A 235 -7.84 2.24 -7.89
N ALA A 236 -6.94 2.97 -7.25
CA ALA A 236 -6.88 4.42 -7.26
C ALA A 236 -5.52 4.89 -7.79
N ILE A 237 -5.51 5.80 -8.75
CA ILE A 237 -4.27 6.40 -9.28
C ILE A 237 -4.43 7.91 -9.36
N SER A 238 -3.46 8.65 -8.83
CA SER A 238 -3.30 10.09 -9.00
C SER A 238 -1.92 10.38 -9.60
N GLY A 239 -1.85 10.55 -10.92
CA GLY A 239 -0.60 10.65 -11.69
C GLY A 239 -0.55 9.63 -12.84
N ASP A 240 0.66 9.18 -13.17
CA ASP A 240 0.92 8.29 -14.33
C ASP A 240 1.26 6.85 -13.92
N GLY A 241 0.97 6.53 -12.66
CA GLY A 241 1.16 5.22 -12.08
C GLY A 241 0.42 4.10 -12.81
N LYS A 242 0.85 2.86 -12.52
CA LYS A 242 0.37 1.67 -13.24
C LYS A 242 0.03 0.54 -12.28
N ILE A 243 -1.20 0.03 -12.37
CA ILE A 243 -1.66 -1.13 -11.61
C ILE A 243 -1.87 -2.31 -12.56
N PHE A 244 -1.32 -3.46 -12.20
CA PHE A 244 -1.49 -4.73 -12.89
C PHE A 244 -2.08 -5.77 -11.94
N VAL A 245 -3.17 -6.41 -12.34
CA VAL A 245 -3.80 -7.51 -11.61
C VAL A 245 -3.90 -8.72 -12.53
N GLU A 246 -3.15 -9.76 -12.19
CA GLU A 246 -2.99 -10.95 -13.03
C GLU A 246 -3.27 -12.23 -12.26
N THR A 247 -4.16 -13.04 -12.80
CA THR A 247 -4.48 -14.37 -12.30
C THR A 247 -5.20 -15.19 -13.36
N ALA A 248 -5.21 -16.52 -13.21
CA ALA A 248 -5.98 -17.36 -14.11
C ALA A 248 -7.50 -17.15 -13.92
N ASN A 249 -7.97 -16.79 -12.71
CA ASN A 249 -9.37 -16.48 -12.45
C ASN A 249 -9.58 -15.41 -11.37
N LEU A 250 -10.11 -14.25 -11.74
CA LEU A 250 -10.51 -13.18 -10.81
C LEU A 250 -12.03 -13.22 -10.57
N HIS A 251 -12.45 -13.47 -9.34
CA HIS A 251 -13.84 -13.37 -8.92
C HIS A 251 -14.02 -12.19 -7.97
N SER A 252 -14.93 -11.27 -8.30
CA SER A 252 -15.21 -10.10 -7.46
C SER A 252 -16.69 -9.73 -7.37
N GLN A 253 -17.20 -9.30 -6.21
CA GLN A 253 -18.53 -8.66 -6.18
C GLN A 253 -18.46 -7.24 -6.76
N ARG A 254 -17.45 -6.46 -6.39
CA ARG A 254 -17.23 -5.09 -6.85
C ARG A 254 -15.84 -4.83 -7.37
N LEU A 255 -15.76 -4.35 -8.60
CA LEU A 255 -14.54 -3.84 -9.21
C LEU A 255 -14.63 -2.32 -9.36
N SER A 256 -13.79 -1.57 -8.64
CA SER A 256 -13.76 -0.10 -8.69
C SER A 256 -12.40 0.41 -9.18
N ALA A 257 -12.41 1.35 -10.11
CA ALA A 257 -11.19 2.01 -10.58
C ALA A 257 -11.40 3.54 -10.67
N THR A 258 -10.60 4.31 -9.95
CA THR A 258 -10.62 5.79 -9.98
C THR A 258 -9.25 6.31 -10.37
N LEU A 259 -9.14 6.90 -11.55
CA LEU A 259 -7.87 7.39 -12.08
C LEU A 259 -7.97 8.88 -12.40
N SER A 260 -7.01 9.66 -11.93
CA SER A 260 -6.82 11.07 -12.25
C SER A 260 -5.40 11.30 -12.78
N GLY A 261 -5.27 11.73 -14.04
CA GLY A 261 -3.97 11.81 -14.75
C GLY A 261 -3.93 10.84 -15.94
N ASP A 262 -2.73 10.32 -16.27
CA ASP A 262 -2.52 9.42 -17.42
C ASP A 262 -2.21 7.96 -17.02
N GLY A 263 -2.47 7.68 -15.74
CA GLY A 263 -2.33 6.37 -15.11
C GLY A 263 -3.12 5.26 -15.81
N LYS A 264 -2.73 4.02 -15.53
CA LYS A 264 -3.30 2.85 -16.22
C LYS A 264 -3.57 1.70 -15.25
N VAL A 265 -4.75 1.10 -15.35
CA VAL A 265 -5.09 -0.14 -14.64
C VAL A 265 -5.35 -1.24 -15.65
N SER A 266 -4.74 -2.41 -15.46
CA SER A 266 -4.94 -3.59 -16.31
C SER A 266 -5.34 -4.78 -15.46
N TYR A 267 -6.55 -5.27 -15.69
CA TYR A 267 -7.04 -6.55 -15.19
C TYR A 267 -6.88 -7.57 -16.33
N SER A 268 -5.71 -8.19 -16.41
CA SER A 268 -5.33 -9.11 -17.50
C SER A 268 -5.86 -10.53 -17.31
N SER A 269 -6.57 -10.76 -16.20
CA SER A 269 -7.13 -12.04 -15.77
C SER A 269 -8.42 -12.39 -16.48
N ALA A 270 -8.68 -13.68 -16.73
CA ALA A 270 -10.07 -14.11 -16.95
C ALA A 270 -10.82 -14.00 -15.63
N GLY A 271 -12.13 -13.75 -15.67
CA GLY A 271 -12.88 -13.61 -14.42
C GLY A 271 -14.31 -13.14 -14.57
N SER A 272 -14.96 -12.92 -13.43
CA SER A 272 -16.33 -12.42 -13.35
C SER A 272 -16.48 -11.39 -12.25
N CYS A 273 -17.37 -10.42 -12.48
CA CYS A 273 -17.80 -9.52 -11.43
C CYS A 273 -19.31 -9.23 -11.43
N VAL A 274 -19.85 -8.76 -10.30
CA VAL A 274 -21.24 -8.29 -10.28
C VAL A 274 -21.30 -6.84 -10.75
N ASP A 275 -20.67 -5.93 -10.01
CA ASP A 275 -20.70 -4.50 -10.29
C ASP A 275 -19.30 -3.97 -10.61
N GLN A 276 -19.19 -3.21 -11.68
CA GLN A 276 -17.97 -2.51 -12.07
C GLN A 276 -18.20 -1.01 -12.12
N THR A 277 -17.34 -0.24 -11.46
CA THR A 277 -17.37 1.23 -11.48
C THR A 277 -16.01 1.77 -11.90
N ILE A 278 -15.99 2.61 -12.94
CA ILE A 278 -14.78 3.23 -13.46
C ILE A 278 -14.99 4.74 -13.52
N HIS A 279 -14.12 5.49 -12.84
CA HIS A 279 -14.04 6.94 -12.87
C HIS A 279 -12.70 7.36 -13.47
N LEU A 280 -12.73 8.07 -14.60
CA LEU A 280 -11.54 8.57 -15.28
C LEU A 280 -11.57 10.09 -15.35
N SER A 281 -10.49 10.73 -14.92
CA SER A 281 -10.22 12.16 -15.10
C SER A 281 -8.88 12.33 -15.81
N GLY A 282 -8.84 13.01 -16.95
CA GLY A 282 -7.66 13.08 -17.83
C GLY A 282 -7.64 11.98 -18.89
N ASP A 283 -6.43 11.52 -19.26
CA ASP A 283 -6.21 10.55 -20.36
C ASP A 283 -5.94 9.11 -19.86
N ALA A 284 -6.28 8.87 -18.59
CA ALA A 284 -6.22 7.59 -17.93
C ALA A 284 -6.88 6.43 -18.70
N ALA A 285 -6.38 5.20 -18.50
CA ALA A 285 -6.90 4.03 -19.19
C ALA A 285 -7.14 2.83 -18.27
N VAL A 286 -8.32 2.21 -18.39
CA VAL A 286 -8.67 0.96 -17.69
C VAL A 286 -8.93 -0.15 -18.70
N TYR A 287 -8.23 -1.27 -18.53
CA TYR A 287 -8.35 -2.48 -19.33
C TYR A 287 -8.96 -3.59 -18.47
N ALA A 288 -10.28 -3.77 -18.58
CA ALA A 288 -11.05 -4.77 -17.85
C ALA A 288 -11.89 -5.65 -18.79
N GLY A 289 -11.49 -5.72 -20.07
CA GLY A 289 -12.21 -6.50 -21.08
C GLY A 289 -12.15 -8.02 -20.85
N SER A 290 -11.24 -8.49 -19.99
CA SER A 290 -11.12 -9.92 -19.65
C SER A 290 -12.04 -10.34 -18.48
N ILE A 291 -12.68 -9.38 -17.79
CA ILE A 291 -13.54 -9.63 -16.64
C ILE A 291 -15.01 -9.46 -17.05
N VAL A 292 -15.79 -10.53 -16.94
CA VAL A 292 -17.21 -10.53 -17.30
C VAL A 292 -18.04 -9.96 -16.16
N CYS A 293 -18.43 -8.70 -16.27
CA CYS A 293 -19.23 -8.03 -15.25
C CYS A 293 -20.72 -8.01 -15.60
N LYS A 294 -21.61 -8.12 -14.60
CA LYS A 294 -23.05 -7.97 -14.83
C LYS A 294 -23.40 -6.53 -15.18
N ASN A 295 -22.99 -5.59 -14.33
CA ASN A 295 -23.22 -4.16 -14.50
C ASN A 295 -21.89 -3.41 -14.57
N SER A 296 -21.79 -2.46 -15.50
CA SER A 296 -20.63 -1.57 -15.58
C SER A 296 -21.07 -0.11 -15.68
N MET A 297 -20.49 0.74 -14.84
CA MET A 297 -20.65 2.19 -14.89
C MET A 297 -19.29 2.83 -15.19
N VAL A 298 -19.23 3.63 -16.24
CA VAL A 298 -18.01 4.35 -16.64
C VAL A 298 -18.28 5.83 -16.73
N ALA A 299 -17.74 6.60 -15.80
CA ALA A 299 -17.76 8.05 -15.80
C ALA A 299 -16.41 8.60 -16.25
N THR A 300 -16.42 9.53 -17.21
CA THR A 300 -15.21 10.08 -17.81
C THR A 300 -15.25 11.61 -17.85
N SER A 301 -14.17 12.24 -17.44
CA SER A 301 -13.91 13.69 -17.54
C SER A 301 -12.59 13.89 -18.27
N GLY A 302 -12.63 14.09 -19.59
CA GLY A 302 -11.43 14.10 -20.45
C GLY A 302 -11.51 13.03 -21.54
N ASP A 303 -10.35 12.61 -22.07
CA ASP A 303 -10.24 11.65 -23.18
C ASP A 303 -9.89 10.22 -22.71
N GLY A 304 -10.08 9.95 -21.42
CA GLY A 304 -9.90 8.65 -20.79
C GLY A 304 -10.58 7.49 -21.52
N LYS A 305 -9.97 6.30 -21.41
CA LYS A 305 -10.33 5.11 -22.17
C LYS A 305 -10.67 3.95 -21.24
N ALA A 306 -11.83 3.33 -21.46
CA ALA A 306 -12.20 2.10 -20.76
C ALA A 306 -12.52 0.98 -21.76
N ILE A 307 -11.97 -0.21 -21.52
CA ILE A 307 -12.39 -1.45 -22.19
C ILE A 307 -13.00 -2.35 -21.13
N VAL A 308 -14.24 -2.78 -21.33
CA VAL A 308 -15.01 -3.58 -20.36
C VAL A 308 -15.69 -4.76 -21.06
N GLN A 309 -16.10 -5.77 -20.30
CA GLN A 309 -17.04 -6.78 -20.75
C GLN A 309 -18.25 -6.78 -19.81
N THR A 310 -19.43 -6.50 -20.36
CA THR A 310 -20.66 -6.31 -19.58
C THR A 310 -21.79 -7.16 -20.17
N THR A 311 -22.56 -7.84 -19.34
CA THR A 311 -23.67 -8.68 -19.81
C THR A 311 -25.03 -7.98 -19.73
N ASP A 312 -25.34 -7.29 -18.64
CA ASP A 312 -26.66 -6.70 -18.40
C ASP A 312 -26.71 -5.22 -18.79
N THR A 313 -26.18 -4.33 -17.93
CA THR A 313 -26.25 -2.88 -18.13
C THR A 313 -24.87 -2.22 -18.18
N LEU A 314 -24.57 -1.56 -19.29
CA LEU A 314 -23.42 -0.66 -19.45
C LEU A 314 -23.89 0.81 -19.43
N THR A 315 -23.54 1.53 -18.37
CA THR A 315 -23.77 2.98 -18.26
C THR A 315 -22.48 3.73 -18.53
N SER A 316 -22.53 4.72 -19.43
CA SER A 316 -21.40 5.60 -19.69
C SER A 316 -21.81 7.07 -19.67
N VAL A 317 -21.05 7.87 -18.92
CA VAL A 317 -21.26 9.31 -18.78
C VAL A 317 -19.95 10.03 -19.13
N GLY A 318 -20.01 11.05 -20.00
CA GLY A 318 -18.89 11.95 -20.25
C GLY A 318 -18.35 11.99 -21.70
N GLY A 319 -17.09 12.42 -21.84
CA GLY A 319 -16.41 12.66 -23.12
C GLY A 319 -15.50 11.54 -23.61
N GLY A 320 -15.06 10.66 -22.70
CA GLY A 320 -14.06 9.62 -22.96
C GLY A 320 -14.58 8.48 -23.85
N SER A 321 -13.67 7.59 -24.23
CA SER A 321 -13.96 6.45 -25.11
C SER A 321 -14.20 5.18 -24.31
N VAL A 322 -15.43 4.67 -24.31
CA VAL A 322 -15.78 3.39 -23.69
C VAL A 322 -15.97 2.33 -24.76
N LYS A 323 -15.38 1.16 -24.56
CA LYS A 323 -15.54 0.03 -25.48
C LYS A 323 -15.95 -1.23 -24.73
N TYR A 324 -16.88 -1.97 -25.30
CA TYR A 324 -17.20 -3.32 -24.85
C TYR A 324 -16.54 -4.36 -25.76
N VAL A 325 -16.13 -5.50 -25.20
CA VAL A 325 -15.65 -6.67 -25.96
C VAL A 325 -16.70 -7.76 -25.97
N ASN A 326 -16.56 -8.72 -26.88
CA ASN A 326 -17.47 -9.86 -27.04
C ASN A 326 -18.91 -9.41 -27.40
N SER A 327 -19.92 -10.12 -26.89
CA SER A 327 -21.33 -9.81 -27.14
C SER A 327 -21.72 -8.45 -26.56
N PRO A 328 -22.61 -7.69 -27.22
CA PRO A 328 -23.11 -6.43 -26.68
C PRO A 328 -23.91 -6.68 -25.38
N PRO A 329 -23.84 -5.76 -24.40
CA PRO A 329 -24.68 -5.83 -23.21
C PRO A 329 -26.16 -5.67 -23.58
N HIS A 330 -27.06 -6.23 -22.77
CA HIS A 330 -28.52 -6.11 -22.98
C HIS A 330 -28.98 -4.66 -23.06
N ARG A 331 -28.38 -3.78 -22.26
CA ARG A 331 -28.73 -2.37 -22.20
C ARG A 331 -27.49 -1.48 -22.17
N VAL A 332 -27.45 -0.51 -23.08
CA VAL A 332 -26.45 0.57 -23.08
C VAL A 332 -27.13 1.89 -22.76
N VAL A 333 -26.70 2.55 -21.68
CA VAL A 333 -27.09 3.91 -21.32
C VAL A 333 -25.89 4.80 -21.54
N SER A 334 -25.98 5.76 -22.45
CA SER A 334 -24.86 6.64 -22.78
C SER A 334 -25.32 8.08 -22.80
N SER A 335 -24.65 8.94 -22.04
CA SER A 335 -24.87 10.38 -22.06
C SER A 335 -23.54 11.11 -22.25
N SER A 336 -23.39 11.79 -23.38
CA SER A 336 -22.20 12.61 -23.66
C SER A 336 -22.60 14.06 -23.78
N ILE A 337 -21.93 14.93 -23.02
CA ILE A 337 -22.19 16.39 -23.05
C ILE A 337 -21.60 17.01 -24.34
N PHE A 338 -20.58 16.38 -24.92
CA PHE A 338 -19.81 16.94 -26.03
C PHE A 338 -20.05 16.25 -27.38
N ARG A 339 -20.77 15.12 -27.41
CA ARG A 339 -20.98 14.33 -28.65
C ARG A 339 -22.46 14.01 -28.86
N LYS A 340 -22.93 14.19 -30.09
CA LYS A 340 -24.28 13.80 -30.54
C LYS A 340 -24.49 12.28 -30.61
N HIS A 341 -23.41 11.51 -30.61
CA HIS A 341 -23.43 10.05 -30.70
C HIS A 341 -22.91 9.41 -29.42
N SER A 342 -23.35 8.17 -29.15
CA SER A 342 -22.88 7.41 -28.00
C SER A 342 -21.35 7.30 -27.99
N ASN A 343 -20.77 7.49 -26.81
CA ASN A 343 -19.34 7.31 -26.56
C ASN A 343 -18.96 5.83 -26.33
N VAL A 344 -19.92 4.92 -26.46
CA VAL A 344 -19.77 3.47 -26.33
C VAL A 344 -19.69 2.83 -27.72
N LYS A 345 -18.66 2.01 -27.96
CA LYS A 345 -18.47 1.28 -29.23
C LYS A 345 -17.97 -0.16 -29.01
N PRO A 346 -18.25 -1.11 -29.90
CA PRO A 346 -17.59 -2.41 -29.85
C PRO A 346 -16.07 -2.26 -30.05
N ALA A 347 -15.29 -3.01 -29.28
CA ALA A 347 -13.85 -3.15 -29.48
C ALA A 347 -13.57 -4.17 -30.60
N LYS A 348 -12.57 -3.89 -31.44
CA LYS A 348 -12.10 -4.85 -32.45
C LYS A 348 -11.40 -6.06 -31.84
N TYR A 349 -10.74 -5.85 -30.71
CA TYR A 349 -9.99 -6.86 -29.96
C TYR A 349 -9.91 -6.44 -28.49
N ASN A 350 -9.87 -7.41 -27.59
CA ASN A 350 -9.59 -7.17 -26.18
C ASN A 350 -8.14 -6.72 -26.03
N LYS A 351 -7.92 -5.53 -25.47
CA LYS A 351 -6.57 -5.06 -25.13
C LYS A 351 -6.42 -5.18 -23.63
N PHE A 352 -5.36 -5.85 -23.21
CA PHE A 352 -4.87 -5.83 -21.85
C PHE A 352 -3.35 -5.71 -21.90
N LYS A 353 -2.75 -5.27 -20.79
CA LYS A 353 -1.32 -5.27 -20.60
C LYS A 353 -0.99 -6.32 -19.56
N THR A 354 0.05 -7.09 -19.83
CA THR A 354 0.64 -7.96 -18.82
C THR A 354 1.88 -7.30 -18.22
N HIS A 355 2.19 -7.70 -16.99
CA HIS A 355 3.37 -7.35 -16.24
C HIS A 355 4.27 -8.58 -16.16
N ARG A 356 5.56 -8.39 -16.41
CA ARG A 356 6.55 -9.43 -16.13
C ARG A 356 7.08 -9.18 -14.72
N PRO A 357 6.86 -10.10 -13.76
CA PRO A 357 7.37 -9.94 -12.41
C PRO A 357 8.86 -9.61 -12.41
N SER A 358 9.23 -8.62 -11.61
CA SER A 358 10.63 -8.28 -11.35
C SER A 358 11.21 -9.29 -10.36
N THR A 359 12.46 -9.68 -10.57
CA THR A 359 13.19 -10.56 -9.65
C THR A 359 13.74 -9.75 -8.48
N PRO A 360 13.56 -10.22 -7.22
CA PRO A 360 14.17 -9.57 -6.06
C PRO A 360 15.70 -9.45 -6.22
N PRO A 361 16.32 -8.41 -5.64
CA PRO A 361 17.76 -8.24 -5.68
C PRO A 361 18.51 -9.35 -4.93
N THR A 362 19.77 -9.55 -5.27
CA THR A 362 20.69 -10.37 -4.47
C THR A 362 21.06 -9.64 -3.17
N ARG A 363 21.39 -10.39 -2.12
CA ARG A 363 21.81 -9.88 -0.79
C ARG A 363 23.20 -9.23 -0.74
N VAL A 364 23.65 -8.66 -1.85
CA VAL A 364 24.97 -8.03 -1.96
C VAL A 364 24.90 -6.59 -1.45
N PRO A 365 25.87 -6.13 -0.64
CA PRO A 365 25.95 -4.74 -0.22
C PRO A 365 25.99 -3.75 -1.39
N THR A 366 25.25 -2.65 -1.27
CA THR A 366 25.18 -1.59 -2.28
C THR A 366 26.01 -0.39 -1.89
N HIS A 367 26.86 0.12 -2.78
CA HIS A 367 27.66 1.32 -2.55
C HIS A 367 26.83 2.60 -2.66
N LEU A 368 26.66 3.31 -1.54
CA LEU A 368 25.81 4.49 -1.43
C LEU A 368 26.55 5.68 -0.84
N THR A 369 26.15 6.88 -1.27
CA THR A 369 26.37 8.13 -0.56
C THR A 369 25.04 8.57 0.04
N VAL A 370 24.98 8.72 1.36
CA VAL A 370 23.79 9.20 2.06
C VAL A 370 24.09 10.57 2.64
N VAL A 371 23.23 11.54 2.32
CA VAL A 371 23.24 12.88 2.91
C VAL A 371 22.00 12.99 3.78
N VAL A 372 22.20 13.24 5.06
CA VAL A 372 21.15 13.46 6.05
C VAL A 372 21.25 14.89 6.53
N LYS A 373 20.13 15.61 6.49
CA LYS A 373 20.00 16.96 7.04
C LYS A 373 18.99 16.94 8.16
N SER A 374 19.37 17.50 9.30
CA SER A 374 18.50 17.50 10.47
C SER A 374 17.21 18.29 10.21
N ALA A 375 16.06 17.70 10.52
CA ALA A 375 14.79 18.41 10.53
C ALA A 375 14.63 19.20 11.84
N TRP A 376 14.01 20.38 11.75
CA TRP A 376 13.74 21.23 12.92
C TRP A 376 12.57 20.76 13.77
N PHE A 377 11.64 19.99 13.18
CA PHE A 377 10.47 19.45 13.85
C PHE A 377 10.40 17.94 13.59
N GLY A 378 10.24 17.16 14.67
CA GLY A 378 10.20 15.70 14.61
C GLY A 378 11.58 15.04 14.57
N ASP A 379 11.56 13.71 14.54
CA ASP A 379 12.77 12.88 14.62
C ASP A 379 13.21 12.31 13.26
N SER A 380 12.49 12.63 12.19
CA SER A 380 12.80 12.18 10.83
C SER A 380 13.59 13.25 10.07
N PRO A 381 14.86 13.00 9.70
CA PRO A 381 15.65 13.96 8.94
C PRO A 381 15.24 14.01 7.46
N HIS A 382 15.69 15.04 6.75
CA HIS A 382 15.66 15.03 5.29
C HIS A 382 16.81 14.17 4.76
N VAL A 383 16.51 13.23 3.87
CA VAL A 383 17.47 12.24 3.38
C VAL A 383 17.60 12.37 1.87
N SER A 384 18.84 12.37 1.38
CA SER A 384 19.15 12.23 -0.04
C SER A 384 20.16 11.10 -0.23
N VAL A 385 19.85 10.17 -1.14
CA VAL A 385 20.63 8.95 -1.37
C VAL A 385 21.19 8.97 -2.78
N TYR A 386 22.47 8.66 -2.98
CA TYR A 386 23.09 8.57 -4.29
C TYR A 386 23.80 7.22 -4.45
N SER A 387 23.64 6.58 -5.60
CA SER A 387 24.27 5.29 -5.93
C SER A 387 25.35 5.46 -7.01
N GLY A 388 26.56 4.94 -6.78
CA GLY A 388 27.64 4.84 -7.79
C GLY A 388 28.23 6.16 -8.36
N ILE A 389 29.14 6.01 -9.35
CA ILE A 389 29.64 7.11 -10.22
C ILE A 389 28.69 7.21 -11.42
N GLY A 390 27.60 7.95 -11.30
CA GLY A 390 26.74 8.29 -12.45
C GLY A 390 25.25 8.32 -12.13
N ASN A 391 24.68 9.50 -12.33
CA ASN A 391 23.30 9.96 -12.18
C ASN A 391 22.68 9.82 -10.77
N PRO A 392 22.24 10.95 -10.17
CA PRO A 392 21.67 10.94 -8.83
C PRO A 392 20.33 10.22 -8.81
N ILE A 393 20.11 9.40 -7.79
CA ILE A 393 18.76 9.20 -7.26
C ILE A 393 18.49 10.51 -6.51
N VAL A 394 17.59 11.37 -7.00
CA VAL A 394 17.21 12.58 -6.28
C VAL A 394 15.97 12.25 -5.48
N ILE A 395 16.17 11.71 -4.27
CA ILE A 395 15.12 11.65 -3.27
C ILE A 395 15.15 13.00 -2.56
N ASP A 396 14.25 13.90 -2.96
CA ASP A 396 14.04 15.18 -2.27
C ASP A 396 12.73 15.05 -1.47
N ASP A 397 12.85 14.54 -0.24
CA ASP A 397 11.71 14.42 0.67
C ASP A 397 11.42 15.78 1.32
N THR A 398 10.68 16.63 0.60
CA THR A 398 9.97 17.74 1.22
C THR A 398 8.71 17.18 1.87
N GLY A 399 8.87 16.69 3.10
CA GLY A 399 7.79 16.13 3.89
C GLY A 399 6.57 17.04 3.95
N PHE A 400 5.41 16.49 3.57
CA PHE A 400 4.15 16.92 4.18
C PHE A 400 4.13 16.33 5.59
N ALA A 401 4.40 17.17 6.59
CA ALA A 401 4.11 16.87 7.98
C ALA A 401 2.59 16.72 8.15
N VAL A 402 2.10 15.49 8.36
CA VAL A 402 0.74 15.30 8.89
C VAL A 402 0.82 15.39 10.40
N THR A 403 0.49 16.57 10.93
CA THR A 403 0.34 16.80 12.36
C THR A 403 -0.87 16.03 12.88
N GLY A 404 -0.66 15.20 13.90
CA GLY A 404 -1.73 14.53 14.62
C GLY A 404 -2.66 15.53 15.32
N TYR A 405 -3.97 15.32 15.21
CA TYR A 405 -4.98 15.90 16.09
C TYR A 405 -5.89 14.79 16.63
N PRO A 406 -6.38 14.91 17.88
CA PRO A 406 -6.82 13.78 18.69
C PRO A 406 -8.18 13.23 18.24
N SER A 407 -8.25 11.91 18.14
CA SER A 407 -9.45 11.14 17.88
C SER A 407 -10.38 11.15 19.09
N ASN A 408 -11.59 11.69 18.95
CA ASN A 408 -12.68 11.40 19.86
C ASN A 408 -13.72 10.52 19.14
N GLN A 409 -13.72 9.25 19.54
CA GLN A 409 -14.78 8.23 19.47
C GLN A 409 -15.69 8.19 18.24
N ASN A 410 -15.41 7.28 17.32
CA ASN A 410 -16.18 6.05 17.11
C ASN A 410 -15.56 5.24 15.95
N HIS A 411 -15.48 3.92 16.13
CA HIS A 411 -14.85 2.95 15.24
C HIS A 411 -15.20 3.14 13.76
N PHE A 412 -14.24 3.62 12.97
CA PHE A 412 -14.06 3.42 11.53
C PHE A 412 -12.57 3.64 11.25
N GLY A 413 -11.88 2.64 10.68
CA GLY A 413 -10.46 2.73 10.33
C GLY A 413 -10.24 3.87 9.33
N LEU A 414 -9.37 4.81 9.70
CA LEU A 414 -9.18 6.09 9.02
C LEU A 414 -7.87 6.10 8.21
N PHE A 415 -8.02 6.05 6.89
CA PHE A 415 -7.07 6.62 5.94
C PHE A 415 -7.01 8.15 6.14
N SER A 416 -5.91 8.68 6.69
CA SER A 416 -5.72 10.11 6.95
C SER A 416 -5.02 10.88 5.81
N VAL A 417 -4.97 10.34 4.58
CA VAL A 417 -4.50 11.10 3.41
C VAL A 417 -5.42 11.02 2.17
N PHE A 418 -6.38 10.09 2.09
CA PHE A 418 -7.23 9.94 0.89
C PHE A 418 -8.70 10.37 1.04
N THR A 419 -9.07 11.00 2.16
CA THR A 419 -10.42 11.55 2.35
C THR A 419 -10.77 12.59 1.29
N VAL A 420 -9.79 13.29 0.69
CA VAL A 420 -10.07 14.30 -0.35
C VAL A 420 -10.58 13.66 -1.66
N VAL A 421 -10.05 12.50 -2.08
CA VAL A 421 -10.50 11.82 -3.32
C VAL A 421 -11.85 11.12 -3.11
N GLY A 422 -12.06 10.52 -1.92
CA GLY A 422 -13.35 9.95 -1.53
C GLY A 422 -14.45 11.02 -1.39
N ILE A 423 -14.14 12.18 -0.81
CA ILE A 423 -15.06 13.31 -0.69
C ILE A 423 -15.43 13.88 -2.07
N VAL A 424 -14.49 13.97 -3.02
CA VAL A 424 -14.82 14.41 -4.40
C VAL A 424 -15.73 13.40 -5.11
N ALA A 425 -15.49 12.10 -4.97
CA ALA A 425 -16.37 11.07 -5.55
C ALA A 425 -17.78 11.08 -4.92
N VAL A 426 -17.89 11.22 -3.60
CA VAL A 426 -19.17 11.32 -2.88
C VAL A 426 -19.91 12.62 -3.23
N ILE A 427 -19.21 13.76 -3.33
CA ILE A 427 -19.79 15.05 -3.72
C ILE A 427 -20.29 14.99 -5.17
N VAL A 428 -19.57 14.35 -6.09
CA VAL A 428 -20.00 14.21 -7.49
C VAL A 428 -21.22 13.28 -7.62
N VAL A 429 -21.25 12.17 -6.87
CA VAL A 429 -22.42 11.26 -6.84
C VAL A 429 -23.64 11.92 -6.19
N ALA A 430 -23.43 12.68 -5.10
CA ALA A 430 -24.49 13.43 -4.43
C ALA A 430 -25.02 14.56 -5.33
N ALA A 431 -24.14 15.31 -6.00
CA ALA A 431 -24.53 16.34 -6.97
C ALA A 431 -25.28 15.74 -8.17
N PHE A 432 -24.90 14.56 -8.64
CA PHE A 432 -25.58 13.86 -9.73
C PHE A 432 -26.99 13.40 -9.31
N LYS A 433 -27.14 12.82 -8.11
CA LYS A 433 -28.46 12.44 -7.57
C LYS A 433 -29.34 13.65 -7.27
N PHE A 434 -28.77 14.76 -6.81
CA PHE A 434 -29.51 16.00 -6.56
C PHE A 434 -29.99 16.62 -7.87
N ARG A 435 -29.16 16.58 -8.92
CA ARG A 435 -29.52 17.03 -10.27
C ARG A 435 -30.62 16.15 -10.88
N GLU A 436 -30.58 14.84 -10.68
CA GLU A 436 -31.62 13.90 -11.15
C GLU A 436 -32.98 14.11 -10.44
N ARG A 437 -32.97 14.45 -9.14
CA ARG A 437 -34.20 14.85 -8.42
C ARG A 437 -34.81 16.13 -8.98
N HIS A 438 -33.99 17.16 -9.25
CA HIS A 438 -34.49 18.41 -9.81
C HIS A 438 -34.98 18.28 -11.26
N THR A 439 -34.44 17.36 -12.07
CA THR A 439 -35.03 17.08 -13.39
C THR A 439 -36.36 16.36 -13.28
N ARG A 440 -36.57 15.49 -12.29
CA ARG A 440 -37.87 14.81 -12.07
C ARG A 440 -38.97 15.78 -11.62
N GLU A 441 -38.64 16.79 -10.84
CA GLU A 441 -39.60 17.85 -10.46
C GLU A 441 -40.06 18.71 -11.66
N LYS A 442 -39.24 18.83 -12.71
CA LYS A 442 -39.60 19.54 -13.95
C LYS A 442 -40.48 18.73 -14.91
N TYR A 443 -40.74 17.46 -14.60
CA TYR A 443 -41.65 16.59 -15.34
C TYR A 443 -42.76 16.04 -14.44
N ALA A 444 -43.29 16.86 -13.52
CA ALA A 444 -44.61 16.59 -12.97
C ALA A 444 -45.64 16.71 -14.12
N PRO A 445 -46.50 15.71 -14.36
CA PRO A 445 -47.56 15.85 -15.34
C PRO A 445 -48.46 17.02 -14.91
N LEU A 446 -48.74 17.93 -15.85
CA LEU A 446 -49.75 18.96 -15.67
C LEU A 446 -51.07 18.26 -15.33
N ALA A 447 -51.55 18.47 -14.10
CA ALA A 447 -52.89 18.07 -13.68
C ALA A 447 -53.95 18.94 -14.35
#